data_AF-A0A7W7LFI6-F1
#
_entry.id   AF-A0A7W7LFI6-F1
#
_cell.length_a   1.000
_cell.length_b   1.000
_cell.length_c   1.000
_cell.angle_alpha   90.00
_cell.angle_beta   90.00
_cell.angle_gamma   90.00
#
_symmetry.space_group_name_H-M   'P 1'
#
loop_
_entity.id
_entity.type
_entity.pdbx_description
1 polymer ?
#
loop_
_entity_poly.entity_id
_entity_poly.type
_entity_poly.pdbx_seq_one_letter_code
_entity_poly.pdbx_strand_id
1 'polypeptide(L)'
;MAVKFVQVDESEKGEPGVEEAVTTTVVGGQTLTTTTYGRLLQHDDLKPDVTEGVFSVELLVAAKGTEEYDTGEQNEDGSPKIAMRPCVVYERRELDMGEDTFKEYLEAIQPYAAASREAQQVPAQARKRRAKTSKPTAGEPV
;
A
#
# COMPACT_ATOMS: atom_id res chain seq x y z
N MET A 1 5.22 -0.90 1.00
CA MET A 1 6.51 -1.40 0.51
C MET A 1 7.31 -0.31 -0.17
N ALA A 2 7.96 0.52 0.64
CA ALA A 2 8.96 1.46 0.16
C ALA A 2 10.28 0.74 -0.09
N VAL A 3 10.84 0.94 -1.28
CA VAL A 3 12.10 0.33 -1.71
C VAL A 3 13.06 1.42 -2.17
N LYS A 4 14.33 1.26 -1.81
CA LYS A 4 15.41 2.17 -2.21
C LYS A 4 16.41 1.40 -3.06
N PHE A 5 16.82 2.01 -4.16
CA PHE A 5 17.89 1.49 -5.01
C PHE A 5 19.24 1.92 -4.44
N VAL A 6 20.12 0.95 -4.20
CA VAL A 6 21.50 1.20 -3.81
C VAL A 6 22.40 0.65 -4.90
N GLN A 7 23.25 1.51 -5.47
CA GLN A 7 24.24 1.10 -6.44
C GLN A 7 25.34 0.30 -5.73
N VAL A 8 25.67 -0.87 -6.28
CA VAL A 8 26.73 -1.75 -5.77
C VAL A 8 27.85 -1.86 -6.80
N ASP A 9 28.99 -2.38 -6.36
CA ASP A 9 30.13 -2.61 -7.22
C ASP A 9 29.87 -3.77 -8.21
N GLU A 10 30.57 -3.77 -9.35
CA GLU A 10 30.47 -4.86 -10.33
C GLU A 10 30.93 -6.21 -9.75
N SER A 11 31.79 -6.20 -8.73
CA SER A 11 32.22 -7.42 -8.03
C SER A 11 31.09 -8.15 -7.29
N GLU A 12 30.00 -7.46 -6.96
CA GLU A 12 28.80 -8.04 -6.33
C GLU A 12 27.79 -8.57 -7.37
N LYS A 13 28.17 -8.56 -8.65
CA LYS A 13 27.37 -9.12 -9.74
C LYS A 13 27.06 -10.60 -9.48
N GLY A 14 25.77 -10.93 -9.42
CA GLY A 14 25.28 -12.29 -9.21
C GLY A 14 24.99 -12.62 -7.75
N GLU A 15 25.22 -11.70 -6.81
CA GLU A 15 24.70 -11.85 -5.46
C GLU A 15 23.16 -11.77 -5.44
N PRO A 16 22.50 -12.48 -4.49
CA PRO A 16 21.05 -12.40 -4.35
C PRO A 16 20.54 -10.96 -4.21
N GLY A 17 19.59 -10.59 -5.08
CA GLY A 17 18.95 -9.27 -5.08
C GLY A 17 19.69 -8.17 -5.82
N VAL A 18 20.84 -8.44 -6.44
CA VAL A 18 21.56 -7.48 -7.31
C VAL A 18 21.07 -7.61 -8.76
N GLU A 19 20.59 -6.50 -9.33
CA GLU A 19 20.11 -6.40 -10.71
C GLU A 19 20.98 -5.46 -11.56
N GLU A 20 21.03 -5.73 -12.87
CA GLU A 20 21.66 -4.85 -13.84
C GLU A 20 20.74 -3.66 -14.16
N ALA A 21 21.23 -2.45 -13.88
CA ALA A 21 20.60 -1.20 -14.25
C ALA A 21 21.43 -0.50 -15.33
N VAL A 22 20.82 -0.14 -16.45
CA VAL A 22 21.50 0.60 -17.51
C VAL A 22 21.27 2.08 -17.31
N THR A 23 22.33 2.82 -16.98
CA THR A 23 22.27 4.29 -16.85
C THR A 23 22.80 4.93 -18.12
N THR A 24 21.98 5.78 -18.74
CA THR A 24 22.37 6.54 -19.93
C THR A 24 22.69 7.98 -19.53
N THR A 25 23.93 8.40 -19.72
CA THR A 25 24.37 9.76 -19.42
C THR A 25 24.82 10.46 -20.70
N VAL A 26 24.33 11.67 -20.96
CA VAL A 26 24.77 12.48 -22.10
C VAL A 26 25.87 13.43 -21.64
N VAL A 27 27.08 13.24 -22.16
CA VAL A 27 28.24 14.10 -21.87
C VAL A 27 28.73 14.68 -23.19
N GLY A 28 28.68 16.01 -23.32
CA GLY A 28 29.18 16.70 -24.52
C GLY A 28 28.47 16.32 -25.83
N GLY A 29 27.20 15.91 -25.78
CA GLY A 29 26.43 15.51 -26.97
C GLY A 29 26.65 14.06 -27.42
N GLN A 30 27.46 13.28 -26.71
CA GLN A 30 27.58 11.84 -26.88
C GLN A 30 26.82 11.10 -25.78
N THR A 31 26.08 10.06 -26.20
CA THR A 31 25.35 9.18 -25.30
C THR A 31 26.30 8.10 -24.78
N LEU A 32 26.67 8.16 -23.51
CA LEU A 32 27.41 7.12 -22.80
C LEU A 32 26.42 6.21 -22.09
N THR A 33 26.44 4.93 -22.46
CA THR A 33 25.67 3.88 -21.79
C THR A 33 26.60 3.17 -20.81
N THR A 34 26.29 3.23 -19.52
CA THR A 34 27.07 2.56 -18.48
C THR A 34 26.19 1.54 -17.78
N THR A 35 26.65 0.29 -17.74
CA THR A 35 26.00 -0.75 -16.93
C THR A 35 26.38 -0.50 -15.47
N THR A 36 25.36 -0.32 -14.64
CA THR A 36 25.47 -0.18 -13.19
C THR A 36 24.78 -1.37 -12.54
N TYR A 37 25.29 -1.83 -11.41
CA TYR A 37 24.67 -2.89 -10.63
C TYR A 37 24.00 -2.27 -9.42
N GLY A 38 22.84 -2.77 -9.01
CA GLY A 38 22.22 -2.26 -7.79
C GLY A 38 21.26 -3.24 -7.15
N ARG A 39 21.01 -3.03 -5.87
CA ARG A 39 20.11 -3.85 -5.05
C ARG A 39 18.93 -3.00 -4.60
N LEU A 40 17.74 -3.58 -4.65
CA LEU A 40 16.56 -3.00 -4.04
C LEU A 40 16.49 -3.43 -2.58
N LEU A 41 16.50 -2.45 -1.68
CA LEU A 41 16.38 -2.69 -0.25
C LEU A 41 15.05 -2.13 0.25
N GLN A 42 14.34 -2.92 1.05
CA GLN A 42 13.26 -2.42 1.89
C GLN A 42 13.86 -1.46 2.92
N HIS A 43 13.10 -0.42 3.26
CA HIS A 43 13.50 0.53 4.29
C HIS A 43 12.32 0.89 5.18
N ASP A 44 12.64 1.35 6.37
CA ASP A 44 11.68 1.96 7.28
C ASP A 44 11.13 3.27 6.66
N ASP A 45 9.81 3.39 6.62
CA ASP A 45 9.10 4.54 6.04
C ASP A 45 9.33 5.85 6.82
N LEU A 46 9.65 5.77 8.11
CA LEU A 46 9.96 6.92 8.98
C LEU A 46 11.46 7.19 9.09
N LYS A 47 12.30 6.16 8.95
CA LYS A 47 13.77 6.23 9.04
C LYS A 47 14.42 5.58 7.81
N PRO A 48 14.48 6.25 6.63
CA PRO A 48 14.88 5.62 5.36
C PRO A 48 16.30 5.07 5.27
N ASP A 49 17.15 5.35 6.25
CA ASP A 49 18.51 4.80 6.36
C ASP A 49 18.53 3.41 7.03
N VAL A 50 17.43 3.00 7.67
CA VAL A 50 17.28 1.67 8.26
C VAL A 50 16.73 0.72 7.20
N THR A 51 17.56 -0.24 6.77
CA THR A 51 17.22 -1.22 5.73
C THR A 51 17.24 -2.67 6.20
N GLU A 52 17.71 -2.92 7.42
CA GLU A 52 17.75 -4.25 8.03
C GLU A 52 16.56 -4.47 8.96
N GLY A 53 16.04 -5.70 9.00
CA GLY A 53 14.95 -6.06 9.93
C GLY A 53 13.68 -5.23 9.73
N VAL A 54 13.33 -4.92 8.48
CA VAL A 54 12.13 -4.15 8.14
C VAL A 54 10.92 -5.07 8.04
N PHE A 55 9.81 -4.70 8.68
CA PHE A 55 8.55 -5.42 8.69
C PHE A 55 7.41 -4.54 8.15
N SER A 56 6.56 -5.10 7.30
CA SER A 56 5.34 -4.43 6.85
C SER A 56 4.19 -4.67 7.84
N VAL A 57 3.61 -3.60 8.37
CA VAL A 57 2.54 -3.62 9.37
C VAL A 57 1.25 -3.06 8.76
N GLU A 58 0.15 -3.82 8.81
CA GLU A 58 -1.18 -3.34 8.46
C GLU A 58 -1.83 -2.64 9.67
N LEU A 59 -2.33 -1.44 9.46
CA LEU A 59 -2.95 -0.57 10.45
C LEU A 59 -4.40 -0.30 10.06
N LEU A 60 -5.32 -0.39 11.02
CA LEU A 60 -6.69 0.08 10.85
C LEU A 60 -6.87 1.39 11.61
N VAL A 61 -6.91 2.50 10.88
CA VAL A 61 -6.94 3.85 11.45
C VAL A 61 -8.38 4.38 11.44
N ALA A 62 -8.87 4.78 12.61
CA ALA A 62 -10.15 5.47 12.72
C ALA A 62 -10.03 6.90 12.16
N ALA A 63 -10.91 7.25 11.23
CA ALA A 63 -11.00 8.57 10.63
C ALA A 63 -12.44 9.12 10.75
N LYS A 64 -12.57 10.44 10.70
CA LYS A 64 -13.89 11.09 10.64
C LYS A 64 -14.39 11.02 9.20
N GLY A 65 -15.55 10.40 9.00
CA GLY A 65 -16.22 10.31 7.71
C GLY A 65 -17.67 10.79 7.80
N THR A 66 -18.39 10.62 6.70
CA THR A 66 -19.82 10.90 6.62
C THR A 66 -20.56 9.68 6.06
N GLU A 67 -21.71 9.36 6.63
CA GLU A 67 -22.59 8.31 6.14
C GLU A 67 -23.92 8.92 5.68
N GLU A 68 -24.41 8.44 4.54
CA GLU A 68 -25.76 8.73 4.04
C GLU A 68 -26.78 7.92 4.83
N TYR A 69 -27.86 8.57 5.24
CA TYR A 69 -28.98 7.91 5.90
C TYR A 69 -30.31 8.45 5.36
N ASP A 70 -31.31 7.58 5.37
CA ASP A 70 -32.68 7.94 5.02
C ASP A 70 -33.30 8.74 6.17
N THR A 71 -33.81 9.93 5.84
CA THR A 71 -34.47 10.80 6.82
C THR A 71 -35.90 10.38 7.14
N GLY A 72 -36.49 9.47 6.34
CA GLY A 72 -37.90 9.11 6.40
C GLY A 72 -38.83 10.14 5.77
N GLU A 73 -38.30 11.22 5.20
CA GLU A 73 -39.04 12.25 4.46
C GLU A 73 -38.93 12.04 2.94
N GLN A 74 -39.88 12.58 2.18
CA GLN A 74 -39.82 12.61 0.72
C GLN A 74 -39.59 14.04 0.21
N ASN A 75 -38.86 14.15 -0.89
CA ASN A 75 -38.74 15.38 -1.66
C ASN A 75 -40.05 15.66 -2.43
N GLU A 76 -40.19 16.85 -3.01
CA GLU A 76 -41.39 17.24 -3.79
C GLU A 76 -41.64 16.36 -5.02
N ASP A 77 -40.60 15.69 -5.53
CA ASP A 77 -40.68 14.74 -6.65
C ASP A 77 -41.02 13.30 -6.21
N GLY A 78 -41.26 13.08 -4.91
CA GLY A 78 -41.57 11.78 -4.33
C GLY A 78 -40.36 10.87 -4.07
N SER A 79 -39.13 11.34 -4.31
CA SER A 79 -37.91 10.59 -3.98
C SER A 79 -37.58 10.62 -2.48
N PRO A 80 -36.91 9.60 -1.91
CA PRO A 80 -36.48 9.60 -0.52
C PRO A 80 -35.45 10.70 -0.26
N LYS A 81 -35.64 11.46 0.81
CA LYS A 81 -34.69 12.49 1.22
C LYS A 81 -33.55 11.85 2.01
N ILE A 82 -32.37 11.91 1.43
CA ILE A 82 -31.11 11.40 2.03
C ILE A 82 -30.39 12.57 2.70
N ALA A 83 -29.90 12.35 3.92
CA ALA A 83 -29.05 13.29 4.62
C ALA A 83 -27.69 12.65 4.97
N MET A 84 -26.70 13.49 5.25
CA MET A 84 -25.37 13.03 5.68
C MET A 84 -25.17 13.34 7.16
N ARG A 85 -24.57 12.40 7.90
CA ARG A 85 -24.15 12.60 9.29
C ARG A 85 -22.68 12.24 9.49
N PRO A 86 -21.96 12.90 10.41
CA PRO A 86 -20.61 12.51 10.74
C PRO A 86 -20.60 11.13 11.42
N CYS A 87 -19.67 10.28 11.01
CA CYS A 87 -19.47 8.95 11.58
C CYS A 87 -17.96 8.65 11.70
N VAL A 88 -17.63 7.57 12.40
CA VAL A 88 -16.27 7.02 12.39
C VAL A 88 -16.18 6.01 11.27
N VAL A 89 -15.26 6.25 10.34
CA VAL A 89 -14.87 5.29 9.29
C VAL A 89 -13.50 4.72 9.62
N TYR A 90 -13.15 3.60 9.01
CA TYR A 90 -11.86 2.94 9.22
C TYR A 90 -11.11 2.83 7.90
N GLU A 91 -9.88 3.32 7.89
CA GLU A 91 -8.97 3.24 6.75
C GLU A 91 -7.90 2.18 7.02
N ARG A 92 -7.72 1.27 6.07
CA ARG A 92 -6.60 0.34 6.08
C ARG A 92 -5.38 1.04 5.53
N ARG A 93 -4.28 1.00 6.27
CA ARG A 93 -2.98 1.54 5.89
C ARG A 93 -1.92 0.47 6.08
N GLU A 94 -0.84 0.59 5.34
CA GLU A 94 0.33 -0.28 5.45
C GLU A 94 1.54 0.62 5.67
N LEU A 95 2.43 0.20 6.57
CA LEU A 95 3.62 0.96 6.94
C LEU A 95 4.78 -0.01 7.15
N ASP A 96 5.93 0.28 6.54
CA ASP A 96 7.16 -0.49 6.69
C ASP A 96 7.98 0.10 7.85
N MET A 97 8.33 -0.73 8.84
CA MET A 97 9.04 -0.30 10.05
C MET A 97 10.26 -1.18 10.29
N GLY A 98 11.39 -0.56 10.61
CA GLY A 98 12.53 -1.25 11.23
C GLY A 98 12.23 -1.62 12.68
N GLU A 99 13.08 -2.46 13.27
CA GLU A 99 12.86 -3.04 14.61
C GLU A 99 12.61 -1.98 15.71
N ASP A 100 13.43 -0.93 15.76
CA ASP A 100 13.28 0.15 16.75
C ASP A 100 11.97 0.93 16.56
N THR A 101 11.63 1.29 15.32
CA THR A 101 10.39 2.00 15.00
C THR A 101 9.17 1.14 15.30
N PHE A 102 9.25 -0.16 15.04
CA PHE A 102 8.20 -1.10 15.38
C PHE A 102 8.00 -1.21 16.90
N LYS A 103 9.10 -1.20 17.68
CA LYS A 103 9.03 -1.16 19.13
C LYS A 103 8.39 0.13 19.65
N GLU A 104 8.80 1.27 19.12
CA GLU A 104 8.20 2.58 19.43
C GLU A 104 6.68 2.57 19.14
N TYR A 105 6.28 1.98 18.01
CA TYR A 105 4.87 1.80 17.65
C TYR A 105 4.10 0.93 18.67
N LEU A 106 4.67 -0.21 19.07
CA LEU A 106 4.05 -1.09 20.07
C LEU A 106 3.88 -0.40 21.42
N GLU A 107 4.88 0.34 21.87
CA GLU A 107 4.83 1.11 23.11
C GLU A 107 3.76 2.22 23.05
N ALA A 108 3.64 2.91 21.91
CA ALA A 108 2.66 3.96 21.70
C ALA A 108 1.21 3.45 21.69
N ILE A 109 0.96 2.26 21.13
CA ILE A 109 -0.40 1.70 21.04
C ILE A 109 -0.82 0.93 22.30
N GLN A 110 0.15 0.51 23.13
CA GLN A 110 -0.04 -0.29 24.33
C GLN A 110 -1.16 0.20 25.27
N PRO A 111 -1.26 1.49 25.66
CA PRO A 111 -2.32 1.95 26.56
C PRO A 111 -3.72 1.78 25.96
N TYR A 112 -3.87 1.94 24.65
CA TYR A 112 -5.15 1.75 23.96
C TYR A 112 -5.50 0.27 23.83
N ALA A 113 -4.52 -0.56 23.47
CA ALA A 113 -4.68 -2.00 23.40
C ALA A 113 -5.10 -2.59 24.75
N ALA A 114 -4.46 -2.16 25.85
CA ALA A 114 -4.76 -2.63 27.20
C ALA A 114 -6.16 -2.26 27.69
N ALA A 115 -6.71 -1.12 27.26
CA ALA A 115 -8.06 -0.68 27.60
C ALA A 115 -9.14 -1.21 26.63
N SER A 116 -8.73 -1.75 25.48
CA SER A 116 -9.65 -2.25 24.46
C SER A 116 -10.19 -3.64 24.79
N ARG A 117 -11.28 -4.01 24.12
CA ARG A 117 -11.83 -5.37 24.11
C ARG A 117 -11.62 -5.98 22.74
N GLU A 118 -11.55 -7.30 22.69
CA GLU A 118 -11.50 -8.01 21.42
C GLU A 118 -12.74 -7.69 20.59
N ALA A 119 -12.53 -7.17 19.38
CA ALA A 119 -13.58 -6.93 18.41
C ALA A 119 -13.79 -8.19 17.56
N GLN A 120 -15.00 -8.37 17.03
CA GLN A 120 -15.21 -9.38 15.98
C GLN A 120 -14.23 -9.13 14.83
N GLN A 121 -13.61 -10.19 14.32
CA GLN A 121 -12.69 -10.10 13.19
C GLN A 121 -13.36 -9.34 12.05
N VAL A 122 -12.73 -8.26 11.59
CA VAL A 122 -13.20 -7.52 10.43
C VAL A 122 -13.15 -8.47 9.23
N PRO A 123 -14.27 -8.77 8.56
CA PRO A 123 -14.23 -9.64 7.39
C PRO A 123 -13.30 -9.01 6.36
N ALA A 124 -12.32 -9.78 5.89
CA ALA A 124 -11.48 -9.36 4.78
C ALA A 124 -12.40 -8.94 3.63
N GLN A 125 -12.34 -7.66 3.21
CA GLN A 125 -13.13 -7.21 2.07
C GLN A 125 -12.72 -8.05 0.88
N ALA A 126 -13.58 -8.99 0.49
CA ALA A 126 -13.34 -9.84 -0.68
C ALA A 126 -13.15 -8.91 -1.88
N ARG A 127 -11.94 -8.90 -2.46
CA ARG A 127 -11.68 -8.25 -3.75
C ARG A 127 -12.69 -8.82 -4.74
N LYS A 128 -13.73 -8.05 -5.06
CA LYS A 128 -14.65 -8.39 -6.16
C LYS A 128 -13.82 -8.40 -7.45
N ARG A 129 -13.29 -9.57 -7.82
CA ARG A 129 -12.80 -9.79 -9.18
C ARG A 129 -14.02 -9.57 -10.08
N ARG A 130 -14.06 -8.44 -10.78
CA ARG A 130 -14.92 -8.28 -11.96
C ARG A 130 -14.57 -9.45 -12.89
N ALA A 131 -15.48 -10.40 -13.02
CA ALA A 131 -15.39 -11.41 -14.06
C ALA A 131 -15.36 -10.65 -15.39
N LYS A 132 -14.24 -10.75 -16.13
CA LYS A 132 -14.23 -10.35 -17.53
C LYS A 132 -15.15 -11.34 -18.25
N THR A 133 -16.33 -10.89 -18.64
CA THR A 133 -17.15 -11.58 -19.64
C THR A 133 -16.38 -11.50 -20.96
N SER A 134 -15.53 -12.49 -21.23
CA SER A 134 -15.07 -12.76 -22.59
C SER A 134 -16.24 -13.42 -23.33
N LYS A 135 -16.90 -12.63 -24.17
CA LYS A 135 -17.88 -13.11 -25.15
C LYS A 135 -17.15 -14.09 -26.09
N PRO A 136 -17.60 -15.35 -26.24
CA PRO A 136 -16.97 -16.25 -27.20
C PRO A 136 -17.29 -15.78 -28.63
N THR A 137 -16.24 -15.56 -29.41
CA THR A 137 -16.33 -15.30 -30.85
C THR A 137 -16.81 -16.58 -31.52
N ALA A 138 -18.00 -16.55 -32.12
CA ALA A 138 -18.49 -17.62 -32.97
C ALA A 138 -17.61 -17.70 -34.23
N GLY A 139 -16.81 -18.76 -34.33
CA GLY A 139 -16.23 -19.21 -35.60
C GLY A 139 -17.22 -20.16 -36.26
N GLU A 140 -17.73 -19.78 -37.43
CA GLU A 140 -18.49 -20.68 -38.30
C GLU A 140 -17.55 -21.72 -38.96
N PRO A 141 -18.08 -22.91 -39.30
CA PRO A 141 -17.30 -24.06 -39.75
C PRO A 141 -17.14 -24.15 -41.28
N VAL A 142 -16.00 -24.73 -41.67
CA VAL A 142 -15.62 -25.48 -42.90
C VAL A 142 -16.03 -24.92 -44.26
#